data_AF-A0A542B814-F1
#
_entry.id   AF-A0A542B814-F1
#
_cell.length_a   1.000
_cell.length_b   1.000
_cell.length_c   1.000
_cell.angle_alpha   90.00
_cell.angle_beta   90.00
_cell.angle_gamma   90.00
#
_symmetry.space_group_name_H-M   'P 1'
#
loop_
_entity.id
_entity.type
_entity.pdbx_description
1 polymer ?
#
loop_
_entity_poly.entity_id
_entity_poly.type
_entity_poly.pdbx_seq_one_letter_code
_entity_poly.pdbx_strand_id
1 'polypeptide(L)'
;MNFGIWPSQWIRRAIEAGIISSSAPISEAAIQPASLDLRLGDRAYRVPTSFLPGKGNSVAQRLSDLATHEVDLTKPQVLERNCVHIIPLQESLRLDERTSARANPKSSSGRLDIFVRLIADCGTAFDEIPAGYSGALFAEVVPRSFPVIARVGDSLNQLRFREVTSDLKRPSRTFPVSIDLEGAAASGIVAYRARKTTGLIDLQQIGKYDRNDFWEAIQCRPGRRELVLVPDEFYIMASLEDIEIGEDEAAEMIAYDTAVGEVRVHYAGFLDPFFGKSKFNTNNSSKVVLEIRSHDVPFMLDHGQRVGTLIFEDMIETPDKLYGQQIKSNYQGQGLKLSKQFI
;
A
#
# COMPACT_ATOMS: atom_id res chain seq x y z
N MET A 1 -2.78 -18.74 17.49
CA MET A 1 -2.58 -19.62 16.32
C MET A 1 -1.49 -18.98 15.49
N ASN A 2 -0.57 -19.78 14.98
CA ASN A 2 0.45 -19.27 14.06
C ASN A 2 -0.10 -19.37 12.64
N PHE A 3 0.26 -18.41 11.81
CA PHE A 3 -0.22 -18.31 10.43
C PHE A 3 0.97 -18.18 9.51
N GLY A 4 0.86 -18.75 8.31
CA GLY A 4 1.83 -18.58 7.24
C GLY A 4 1.23 -17.80 6.08
N ILE A 5 2.05 -17.03 5.40
CA ILE A 5 1.65 -16.27 4.21
C ILE A 5 1.64 -17.17 2.97
N TRP A 6 0.61 -17.03 2.14
CA TRP A 6 0.57 -17.71 0.84
C TRP A 6 1.61 -17.13 -0.13
N PRO A 7 2.46 -17.96 -0.74
CA PRO A 7 3.31 -17.54 -1.84
C PRO A 7 2.57 -17.48 -3.18
N SER A 8 3.22 -16.88 -4.18
CA SER A 8 2.71 -16.70 -5.55
C SER A 8 2.09 -17.97 -6.15
N GLN A 9 2.74 -19.13 -6.02
CA GLN A 9 2.24 -20.39 -6.56
C GLN A 9 0.97 -20.90 -5.86
N TRP A 10 0.74 -20.56 -4.59
CA TRP A 10 -0.52 -20.87 -3.89
C TRP A 10 -1.65 -19.96 -4.36
N ILE A 11 -1.36 -18.67 -4.53
CA ILE A 11 -2.31 -17.71 -5.10
C ILE A 11 -2.73 -18.17 -6.50
N ARG A 12 -1.78 -18.62 -7.33
CA ARG A 12 -2.05 -19.15 -8.68
C ARG A 12 -2.98 -20.38 -8.63
N ARG A 13 -2.68 -21.36 -7.78
CA ARG A 13 -3.54 -22.55 -7.58
C ARG A 13 -4.94 -22.16 -7.08
N ALA A 14 -5.05 -21.17 -6.19
CA ALA A 14 -6.34 -20.68 -5.69
C ALA A 14 -7.17 -20.00 -6.79
N ILE A 15 -6.53 -19.32 -7.75
CA ILE A 15 -7.19 -18.79 -8.95
C ILE A 15 -7.69 -19.94 -9.83
N GLU A 16 -6.84 -20.94 -10.11
CA GLU A 16 -7.20 -22.12 -10.92
C GLU A 16 -8.36 -22.92 -10.29
N ALA A 17 -8.39 -23.02 -8.95
CA ALA A 17 -9.43 -23.69 -8.19
C ALA A 17 -10.72 -22.86 -8.02
N GLY A 18 -10.75 -21.61 -8.47
CA GLY A 18 -11.89 -20.70 -8.33
C GLY A 18 -12.13 -20.15 -6.91
N ILE A 19 -11.18 -20.37 -5.99
CA ILE A 19 -11.18 -19.77 -4.64
C ILE A 19 -11.02 -18.25 -4.76
N ILE A 20 -10.15 -17.82 -5.70
CA ILE A 20 -10.03 -16.44 -6.13
C ILE A 20 -10.63 -16.37 -7.53
N SER A 21 -11.74 -15.66 -7.68
CA SER A 21 -12.41 -15.46 -8.97
C SER A 21 -12.32 -14.00 -9.39
N SER A 22 -12.42 -13.72 -10.69
CA SER A 22 -12.42 -12.35 -11.19
C SER A 22 -13.29 -12.19 -12.44
N SER A 23 -13.88 -11.00 -12.62
CA SER A 23 -14.68 -10.66 -13.81
C SER A 23 -13.85 -10.55 -15.10
N ALA A 24 -12.52 -10.41 -14.99
CA ALA A 24 -11.58 -10.46 -16.09
C ALA A 24 -10.37 -11.33 -15.72
N PRO A 25 -9.69 -12.00 -16.69
CA PRO A 25 -8.55 -12.86 -16.39
C PRO A 25 -7.49 -12.14 -15.54
N ILE A 26 -7.07 -12.77 -14.44
CA ILE A 26 -6.00 -12.24 -13.57
C ILE A 26 -4.67 -12.48 -14.26
N SER A 27 -3.95 -11.41 -14.58
CA SER A 27 -2.64 -11.52 -15.22
C SER A 27 -1.57 -12.00 -14.22
N GLU A 28 -0.57 -12.73 -14.70
CA GLU A 28 0.60 -13.13 -13.90
C GLU A 28 1.37 -11.93 -13.29
N ALA A 29 1.25 -10.75 -13.89
CA ALA A 29 1.83 -9.52 -13.35
C ALA A 29 1.15 -9.02 -12.05
N ALA A 30 -0.12 -9.41 -11.82
CA ALA A 30 -0.87 -9.04 -10.62
C ALA A 30 -0.48 -9.91 -9.42
N ILE A 31 -0.01 -11.13 -9.65
CA ILE A 31 0.46 -12.05 -8.60
C ILE A 31 1.86 -11.62 -8.17
N GLN A 32 1.99 -11.06 -6.97
CA GLN A 32 3.26 -10.72 -6.34
C GLN A 32 3.82 -11.94 -5.57
N PRO A 33 5.08 -11.91 -5.10
CA PRO A 33 5.67 -13.02 -4.34
C PRO A 33 4.82 -13.50 -3.16
N ALA A 34 4.18 -12.58 -2.45
CA ALA A 34 3.40 -12.86 -1.24
C ALA A 34 2.10 -12.05 -1.16
N SER A 35 1.57 -11.59 -2.29
CA SER A 35 0.30 -10.84 -2.35
C SER A 35 -0.30 -10.85 -3.76
N LEU A 36 -1.55 -10.40 -3.88
CA LEU A 36 -2.29 -10.25 -5.14
C LEU A 36 -2.73 -8.80 -5.31
N ASP A 37 -2.36 -8.18 -6.42
CA ASP A 37 -2.87 -6.87 -6.82
C ASP A 37 -4.37 -6.94 -7.12
N LEU A 38 -5.15 -6.08 -6.47
CA LEU A 38 -6.59 -5.96 -6.67
C LEU A 38 -6.90 -4.87 -7.71
N ARG A 39 -7.83 -5.14 -8.61
CA ARG A 39 -8.13 -4.30 -9.77
C ARG A 39 -9.48 -3.65 -9.65
N LEU A 40 -9.55 -2.36 -9.97
CA LEU A 40 -10.79 -1.59 -10.01
C LEU A 40 -11.75 -2.19 -11.05
N GLY A 41 -13.02 -2.33 -10.68
CA GLY A 41 -14.10 -2.69 -11.60
C GLY A 41 -14.46 -1.56 -12.57
N ASP A 42 -15.57 -1.72 -13.26
CA ASP A 42 -16.06 -0.82 -14.31
C ASP A 42 -16.86 0.37 -13.78
N ARG A 43 -17.17 0.41 -12.48
CA ARG A 43 -18.01 1.44 -11.85
C ARG A 43 -17.38 1.95 -10.56
N ALA A 44 -17.51 3.25 -10.31
CA ALA A 44 -17.30 3.85 -9.00
C ALA A 44 -18.59 4.48 -8.50
N TYR A 45 -18.83 4.43 -7.20
CA TYR A 45 -19.96 5.08 -6.55
C TYR A 45 -19.46 6.23 -5.69
N ARG A 46 -19.84 7.47 -6.03
CA ARG A 46 -19.51 8.63 -5.20
C ARG A 46 -20.43 8.64 -3.98
N VAL A 47 -19.85 8.63 -2.78
CA VAL A 47 -20.58 8.66 -1.50
C VAL A 47 -20.16 9.85 -0.65
N PRO A 48 -21.05 10.47 0.14
CA PRO A 48 -20.69 11.65 0.93
C PRO A 48 -19.72 11.33 2.08
N THR A 49 -19.66 10.07 2.51
CA THR A 49 -18.83 9.61 3.63
C THR A 49 -18.32 8.18 3.43
N SER A 50 -17.17 7.89 4.05
CA SER A 50 -16.68 6.52 4.26
C SER A 50 -17.64 5.72 5.16
N PHE A 51 -17.67 4.39 5.00
CA PHE A 51 -18.45 3.50 5.86
C PHE A 51 -17.87 2.08 5.93
N LEU A 52 -18.22 1.37 6.99
CA LEU A 52 -18.15 -0.09 7.06
C LEU A 52 -19.59 -0.65 7.00
N PRO A 53 -19.85 -1.74 6.26
CA PRO A 53 -21.20 -2.33 6.18
C PRO A 53 -21.75 -2.69 7.56
N GLY A 54 -20.89 -3.25 8.42
CA GLY A 54 -21.26 -3.81 9.72
C GLY A 54 -21.90 -5.19 9.58
N LYS A 55 -22.01 -5.90 10.71
CA LYS A 55 -22.54 -7.27 10.75
C LYS A 55 -23.91 -7.37 10.09
N GLY A 56 -24.07 -8.34 9.18
CA GLY A 56 -25.34 -8.65 8.52
C GLY A 56 -25.76 -7.72 7.39
N ASN A 57 -24.94 -6.73 7.01
CA ASN A 57 -25.21 -5.85 5.87
C ASN A 57 -24.19 -6.06 4.76
N SER A 58 -24.64 -5.91 3.51
CA SER A 58 -23.73 -5.88 2.35
C SER A 58 -23.30 -4.45 2.02
N VAL A 59 -22.18 -4.33 1.32
CA VAL A 59 -21.72 -3.06 0.76
C VAL A 59 -22.77 -2.51 -0.22
N ALA A 60 -23.37 -3.39 -1.04
CA ALA A 60 -24.40 -3.01 -2.00
C ALA A 60 -25.62 -2.34 -1.33
N GLN A 61 -26.08 -2.85 -0.18
CA GLN A 61 -27.16 -2.23 0.60
C GLN A 61 -26.78 -0.83 1.10
N ARG A 62 -25.55 -0.63 1.57
CA ARG A 62 -25.09 0.70 1.99
C ARG A 62 -24.98 1.66 0.81
N LEU A 63 -24.56 1.15 -0.35
CA LEU A 63 -24.48 1.95 -1.57
C LEU A 63 -25.85 2.39 -2.07
N SER A 64 -26.91 1.56 -1.97
CA SER A 64 -28.26 2.01 -2.34
C SER A 64 -28.75 3.18 -1.49
N ASP A 65 -28.27 3.30 -0.24
CA ASP A 65 -28.67 4.36 0.67
C ASP A 65 -27.80 5.62 0.56
N LEU A 66 -26.52 5.46 0.22
CA LEU A 66 -25.51 6.53 0.32
C LEU A 66 -24.96 7.02 -1.02
N ALA A 67 -25.08 6.25 -2.10
CA ALA A 67 -24.51 6.63 -3.39
C ALA A 67 -25.23 7.85 -3.96
N THR A 68 -24.45 8.88 -4.30
CA THR A 68 -24.96 10.11 -4.92
C THR A 68 -25.05 9.99 -6.44
N HIS A 69 -24.03 9.39 -7.06
CA HIS A 69 -24.01 9.06 -8.48
C HIS A 69 -22.99 7.96 -8.77
N GLU A 70 -23.22 7.27 -9.89
CA GLU A 70 -22.31 6.28 -10.47
C GLU A 70 -21.36 6.97 -11.47
N VAL A 71 -20.12 6.52 -11.51
CA VAL A 71 -19.07 6.97 -12.41
C VAL A 71 -18.59 5.77 -13.22
N ASP A 72 -18.69 5.87 -14.55
CA ASP A 72 -18.29 4.82 -15.50
C ASP A 72 -16.76 4.81 -15.69
N LEU A 73 -16.09 3.82 -15.09
CA LEU A 73 -14.64 3.62 -15.17
C LEU A 73 -14.20 2.84 -16.41
N THR A 74 -15.10 2.41 -17.30
CA THR A 74 -14.69 1.85 -18.60
C THR A 74 -13.94 2.87 -19.47
N LYS A 75 -14.14 4.16 -19.15
CA LYS A 75 -13.39 5.29 -19.70
C LYS A 75 -12.52 5.91 -18.60
N PRO A 76 -11.44 6.64 -18.96
CA PRO A 76 -10.67 7.39 -17.98
C PRO A 76 -11.54 8.44 -17.28
N GLN A 77 -11.62 8.39 -15.95
CA GLN A 77 -12.40 9.30 -15.12
C GLN A 77 -11.55 9.99 -14.09
N VAL A 78 -11.85 11.26 -13.84
CA VAL A 78 -11.21 12.04 -12.77
C VAL A 78 -11.84 11.66 -11.43
N LEU A 79 -11.01 11.21 -10.50
CA LEU A 79 -11.36 11.13 -9.08
C LEU A 79 -10.77 12.35 -8.38
N GLU A 80 -11.67 13.24 -7.96
CA GLU A 80 -11.32 14.51 -7.34
C GLU A 80 -10.77 14.35 -5.93
N ARG A 81 -10.03 15.38 -5.47
CA ARG A 81 -9.49 15.41 -4.12
C ARG A 81 -10.59 15.36 -3.07
N ASN A 82 -10.32 14.62 -1.99
CA ASN A 82 -11.20 14.44 -0.84
C ASN A 82 -12.61 13.91 -1.19
N CYS A 83 -12.76 13.34 -2.39
CA CYS A 83 -13.98 12.70 -2.82
C CYS A 83 -13.88 11.19 -2.58
N VAL A 84 -14.78 10.68 -1.75
CA VAL A 84 -14.93 9.26 -1.45
C VAL A 84 -15.66 8.53 -2.57
N HIS A 85 -14.98 7.53 -3.13
CA HIS A 85 -15.51 6.61 -4.11
C HIS A 85 -15.44 5.19 -3.58
N ILE A 86 -16.54 4.45 -3.67
CA ILE A 86 -16.56 3.00 -3.43
C ILE A 86 -16.56 2.31 -4.78
N ILE A 87 -15.60 1.44 -5.01
CA ILE A 87 -15.36 0.82 -6.33
C ILE A 87 -15.40 -0.69 -6.12
N PRO A 88 -16.40 -1.42 -6.68
CA PRO A 88 -16.33 -2.88 -6.73
C PRO A 88 -15.04 -3.30 -7.43
N LEU A 89 -14.33 -4.25 -6.84
CA LEU A 89 -13.12 -4.80 -7.44
C LEU A 89 -13.49 -5.91 -8.42
N GLN A 90 -12.60 -6.19 -9.37
CA GLN A 90 -12.80 -7.29 -10.31
C GLN A 90 -12.74 -8.64 -9.59
N GLU A 91 -11.93 -8.75 -8.54
CA GLU A 91 -11.73 -9.97 -7.76
C GLU A 91 -12.81 -10.19 -6.68
N SER A 92 -13.14 -11.47 -6.46
CA SER A 92 -14.01 -11.98 -5.40
C SER A 92 -13.41 -13.25 -4.78
N LEU A 93 -13.81 -13.58 -3.57
CA LEU A 93 -13.22 -14.69 -2.81
C LEU A 93 -14.25 -15.75 -2.42
N ARG A 94 -13.76 -16.97 -2.19
CA ARG A 94 -14.45 -18.08 -1.52
C ARG A 94 -13.45 -18.82 -0.64
N LEU A 95 -13.06 -18.20 0.47
CA LEU A 95 -12.07 -18.73 1.41
C LEU A 95 -12.67 -19.87 2.25
N ASP A 96 -11.79 -20.73 2.76
CA ASP A 96 -12.14 -21.72 3.77
C ASP A 96 -11.95 -21.18 5.19
N GLU A 97 -12.37 -21.96 6.20
CA GLU A 97 -12.27 -21.60 7.62
C GLU A 97 -10.82 -21.49 8.15
N ARG A 98 -9.81 -21.85 7.34
CA ARG A 98 -8.39 -21.79 7.71
C ARG A 98 -7.68 -20.58 7.12
N THR A 99 -8.27 -19.97 6.10
CA THR A 99 -7.65 -18.91 5.31
C THR A 99 -8.34 -17.58 5.54
N SER A 100 -7.58 -16.62 6.05
CA SER A 100 -7.97 -15.21 6.11
C SER A 100 -7.13 -14.39 5.14
N ALA A 101 -7.44 -13.10 4.98
CA ALA A 101 -6.57 -12.21 4.22
C ALA A 101 -6.55 -10.79 4.80
N ARG A 102 -5.47 -10.07 4.52
CA ARG A 102 -5.33 -8.66 4.86
C ARG A 102 -4.94 -7.85 3.63
N ALA A 103 -5.50 -6.67 3.49
CA ALA A 103 -5.25 -5.76 2.39
C ALA A 103 -4.30 -4.64 2.81
N ASN A 104 -3.64 -4.00 1.85
CA ASN A 104 -2.95 -2.75 2.04
C ASN A 104 -2.94 -1.94 0.74
N PRO A 105 -2.85 -0.60 0.81
CA PRO A 105 -2.58 0.19 -0.37
C PRO A 105 -1.27 -0.27 -1.02
N LYS A 106 -1.22 -0.19 -2.35
CA LYS A 106 0.04 -0.37 -3.07
C LYS A 106 0.94 0.82 -2.79
N SER A 107 2.25 0.57 -2.74
CA SER A 107 3.25 1.61 -2.50
C SER A 107 3.22 2.74 -3.57
N SER A 108 2.75 2.46 -4.79
CA SER A 108 2.51 3.51 -5.80
C SER A 108 1.33 4.42 -5.48
N SER A 109 0.29 3.89 -4.83
CA SER A 109 -0.90 4.63 -4.39
C SER A 109 -0.56 5.50 -3.19
N GLY A 110 0.20 4.95 -2.23
CA GLY A 110 0.71 5.69 -1.07
C GLY A 110 1.55 6.90 -1.48
N ARG A 111 2.48 6.74 -2.42
CA ARG A 111 3.29 7.84 -2.97
C ARG A 111 2.51 8.89 -3.78
N LEU A 112 1.24 8.64 -4.12
CA LEU A 112 0.34 9.64 -4.70
C LEU A 112 -0.63 10.20 -3.68
N ASP A 113 -0.48 9.80 -2.41
CA ASP A 113 -1.36 10.16 -1.30
C ASP A 113 -2.83 9.87 -1.63
N ILE A 114 -3.06 8.66 -2.14
CA ILE A 114 -4.39 8.12 -2.37
C ILE A 114 -4.73 7.26 -1.17
N PHE A 115 -5.74 7.67 -0.40
CA PHE A 115 -6.30 6.84 0.64
C PHE A 115 -7.08 5.70 0.01
N VAL A 116 -6.69 4.47 0.33
CA VAL A 116 -7.29 3.26 -0.20
C VAL A 116 -7.54 2.30 0.95
N ARG A 117 -8.77 1.78 1.06
CA ARG A 117 -9.15 0.74 2.03
C ARG A 117 -9.97 -0.33 1.34
N LEU A 118 -9.74 -1.59 1.67
CA LEU A 118 -10.60 -2.69 1.26
C LEU A 118 -11.82 -2.75 2.18
N ILE A 119 -12.98 -2.97 1.57
CA ILE A 119 -14.25 -3.24 2.23
C ILE A 119 -14.79 -4.55 1.69
N ALA A 120 -15.34 -5.36 2.60
CA ALA A 120 -16.01 -6.62 2.31
C ALA A 120 -17.39 -6.64 2.97
N ASP A 121 -18.28 -7.48 2.44
CA ASP A 121 -19.61 -7.67 3.01
C ASP A 121 -19.52 -8.16 4.46
N CYS A 122 -20.46 -7.73 5.31
CA CYS A 122 -20.47 -7.99 6.75
C CYS A 122 -19.21 -7.50 7.52
N GLY A 123 -18.29 -6.79 6.86
CA GLY A 123 -17.04 -6.35 7.43
C GLY A 123 -17.23 -5.33 8.56
N THR A 124 -16.46 -5.51 9.64
CA THR A 124 -16.40 -4.59 10.80
C THR A 124 -15.04 -3.92 10.96
N ALA A 125 -14.10 -4.21 10.09
CA ALA A 125 -12.80 -3.57 9.99
C ALA A 125 -12.46 -3.39 8.51
N PHE A 126 -11.77 -2.30 8.18
CA PHE A 126 -11.19 -2.13 6.85
C PHE A 126 -10.00 -3.06 6.68
N ASP A 127 -9.71 -3.42 5.43
CA ASP A 127 -8.52 -4.19 5.06
C ASP A 127 -8.43 -5.60 5.65
N GLU A 128 -9.45 -6.07 6.37
CA GLU A 128 -9.49 -7.42 6.93
C GLU A 128 -10.55 -8.26 6.24
N ILE A 129 -10.15 -9.46 5.81
CA ILE A 129 -11.03 -10.49 5.29
C ILE A 129 -11.00 -11.66 6.27
N PRO A 130 -12.14 -11.97 6.93
CA PRO A 130 -12.19 -13.06 7.90
C PRO A 130 -12.02 -14.41 7.22
N ALA A 131 -11.68 -15.43 8.02
CA ALA A 131 -11.70 -16.80 7.57
C ALA A 131 -13.12 -17.21 7.12
N GLY A 132 -13.20 -18.07 6.11
CA GLY A 132 -14.48 -18.52 5.53
C GLY A 132 -15.19 -17.47 4.66
N TYR A 133 -14.58 -16.29 4.42
CA TYR A 133 -15.23 -15.24 3.65
C TYR A 133 -15.52 -15.67 2.22
N SER A 134 -16.77 -15.51 1.80
CA SER A 134 -17.23 -15.76 0.44
C SER A 134 -18.05 -14.57 -0.07
N GLY A 135 -17.52 -13.81 -1.02
CA GLY A 135 -18.20 -12.60 -1.50
C GLY A 135 -17.33 -11.71 -2.38
N ALA A 136 -17.95 -10.61 -2.83
CA ALA A 136 -17.29 -9.57 -3.60
C ALA A 136 -16.34 -8.74 -2.73
N LEU A 137 -15.43 -8.02 -3.36
CA LEU A 137 -14.54 -7.08 -2.70
C LEU A 137 -14.76 -5.67 -3.25
N PHE A 138 -14.54 -4.66 -2.42
CA PHE A 138 -14.70 -3.26 -2.77
C PHE A 138 -13.50 -2.46 -2.27
N ALA A 139 -13.09 -1.44 -3.03
CA ALA A 139 -12.10 -0.46 -2.57
C ALA A 139 -12.78 0.88 -2.32
N GLU A 140 -12.58 1.42 -1.13
CA GLU A 140 -12.76 2.85 -0.88
C GLU A 140 -11.52 3.59 -1.39
N VAL A 141 -11.70 4.57 -2.27
CA VAL A 141 -10.63 5.36 -2.89
C VAL A 141 -10.90 6.84 -2.68
N VAL A 142 -9.96 7.52 -2.04
CA VAL A 142 -10.00 8.97 -1.75
C VAL A 142 -8.64 9.60 -2.08
N PRO A 143 -8.48 10.24 -3.25
CA PRO A 143 -7.27 11.02 -3.53
C PRO A 143 -7.16 12.20 -2.55
N ARG A 144 -6.02 12.41 -1.89
CA ARG A 144 -5.85 13.46 -0.87
C ARG A 144 -5.00 14.63 -1.36
N SER A 145 -3.81 14.37 -1.90
CA SER A 145 -2.93 15.43 -2.42
C SER A 145 -3.21 15.79 -3.88
N PHE A 146 -3.39 14.80 -4.75
CA PHE A 146 -3.54 15.02 -6.19
C PHE A 146 -4.87 14.43 -6.67
N PRO A 147 -5.64 15.13 -7.50
CA PRO A 147 -6.69 14.49 -8.27
C PRO A 147 -6.07 13.50 -9.27
N VAL A 148 -6.74 12.37 -9.50
CA VAL A 148 -6.19 11.29 -10.33
C VAL A 148 -7.14 10.87 -11.44
N ILE A 149 -6.61 10.38 -12.56
CA ILE A 149 -7.42 9.75 -13.60
C ILE A 149 -7.34 8.24 -13.43
N ALA A 150 -8.45 7.61 -13.06
CA ALA A 150 -8.57 6.17 -12.87
C ALA A 150 -9.44 5.53 -13.96
N ARG A 151 -9.25 4.24 -14.20
CA ARG A 151 -10.11 3.40 -15.05
C ARG A 151 -10.13 1.96 -14.57
N VAL A 152 -11.04 1.18 -15.15
CA VAL A 152 -11.15 -0.26 -14.94
C VAL A 152 -9.79 -0.94 -15.13
N GLY A 153 -9.48 -1.88 -14.24
CA GLY A 153 -8.21 -2.61 -14.24
C GLY A 153 -7.05 -1.90 -13.55
N ASP A 154 -7.15 -0.61 -13.22
CA ASP A 154 -6.13 0.05 -12.39
C ASP A 154 -6.03 -0.66 -11.05
N SER A 155 -4.81 -0.74 -10.50
CA SER A 155 -4.58 -1.41 -9.21
C SER A 155 -4.02 -0.44 -8.19
N LEU A 156 -4.79 -0.26 -7.11
CA LEU A 156 -4.50 0.66 -6.03
C LEU A 156 -4.34 -0.04 -4.67
N ASN A 157 -4.85 -1.27 -4.54
CA ASN A 157 -4.85 -2.10 -3.34
C ASN A 157 -4.24 -3.48 -3.67
N GLN A 158 -3.77 -4.19 -2.67
CA GLN A 158 -3.20 -5.53 -2.76
C GLN A 158 -3.60 -6.36 -1.56
N LEU A 159 -3.76 -7.67 -1.74
CA LEU A 159 -4.27 -8.61 -0.75
C LEU A 159 -3.24 -9.69 -0.44
N ARG A 160 -2.99 -9.94 0.84
CA ARG A 160 -2.11 -11.00 1.36
C ARG A 160 -2.93 -12.03 2.12
N PHE A 161 -2.84 -13.29 1.72
CA PHE A 161 -3.56 -14.40 2.35
C PHE A 161 -2.73 -15.01 3.49
N ARG A 162 -3.41 -15.41 4.56
CA ARG A 162 -2.86 -16.01 5.76
C ARG A 162 -3.60 -17.31 6.06
N GLU A 163 -2.88 -18.42 6.18
CA GLU A 163 -3.48 -19.70 6.57
C GLU A 163 -2.99 -20.15 7.95
N VAL A 164 -3.90 -20.66 8.78
CA VAL A 164 -3.56 -21.28 10.07
C VAL A 164 -2.63 -22.47 9.85
N THR A 165 -1.47 -22.46 10.52
CA THR A 165 -0.50 -23.55 10.49
C THR A 165 0.06 -23.84 11.88
N SER A 166 0.16 -25.13 12.23
CA SER A 166 0.71 -25.62 13.49
C SER A 166 2.24 -25.65 13.52
N ASP A 167 2.86 -25.58 12.34
CA ASP A 167 4.26 -25.98 12.17
C ASP A 167 5.22 -24.80 12.25
N LEU A 168 4.70 -23.57 12.08
CA LEU A 168 5.45 -22.35 12.35
C LEU A 168 5.56 -22.18 13.86
N LYS A 169 6.79 -22.12 14.38
CA LYS A 169 7.06 -22.00 15.82
C LYS A 169 7.88 -20.76 16.18
N ARG A 170 8.23 -19.93 15.19
CA ARG A 170 9.12 -18.79 15.41
C ARG A 170 8.32 -17.61 15.97
N PRO A 171 8.81 -16.93 17.02
CA PRO A 171 8.23 -15.68 17.46
C PRO A 171 8.37 -14.65 16.33
N SER A 172 7.31 -13.85 16.11
CA SER A 172 7.31 -12.79 15.10
C SER A 172 8.50 -11.85 15.33
N ARG A 173 9.42 -11.81 14.38
CA ARG A 173 10.53 -10.86 14.39
C ARG A 173 9.96 -9.47 14.14
N THR A 174 10.43 -8.49 14.91
CA THR A 174 10.08 -7.09 14.69
C THR A 174 11.35 -6.28 14.49
N PHE A 175 11.25 -5.20 13.72
CA PHE A 175 12.36 -4.31 13.45
C PHE A 175 11.89 -2.86 13.52
N PRO A 176 12.46 -2.00 14.40
CA PRO A 176 12.09 -0.59 14.45
C PRO A 176 12.53 0.13 13.16
N VAL A 177 11.71 1.06 12.68
CA VAL A 177 12.03 1.89 11.52
C VAL A 177 12.07 3.34 11.95
N SER A 178 13.15 4.02 11.56
CA SER A 178 13.43 5.41 11.91
C SER A 178 13.64 6.25 10.66
N ILE A 179 13.58 7.57 10.80
CA ILE A 179 13.65 8.50 9.67
C ILE A 179 15.08 8.93 9.32
N ASP A 180 15.40 8.96 8.03
CA ASP A 180 16.61 9.61 7.53
C ASP A 180 16.34 11.09 7.19
N LEU A 181 17.15 11.97 7.78
CA LEU A 181 17.12 13.42 7.59
C LEU A 181 18.54 13.98 7.34
N GLU A 182 19.53 13.11 7.14
CA GLU A 182 20.89 13.53 6.78
C GLU A 182 21.09 13.59 5.27
N GLY A 183 20.19 12.94 4.51
CA GLY A 183 20.20 12.99 3.06
C GLY A 183 21.31 12.12 2.50
N ALA A 184 21.26 10.82 2.76
CA ALA A 184 22.24 9.84 2.30
C ALA A 184 22.45 9.77 0.76
N ALA A 185 21.69 10.55 -0.03
CA ALA A 185 21.84 10.67 -1.47
C ALA A 185 22.68 11.90 -1.87
N ALA A 186 23.42 11.80 -2.98
CA ALA A 186 24.30 12.85 -3.53
C ALA A 186 23.61 14.22 -3.78
N SER A 187 22.27 14.29 -3.80
CA SER A 187 21.48 15.51 -3.99
C SER A 187 21.18 16.29 -2.71
N GLY A 188 21.40 15.69 -1.52
CA GLY A 188 21.02 16.29 -0.23
C GLY A 188 19.52 16.40 0.02
N ILE A 189 18.67 15.78 -0.80
CA ILE A 189 17.20 15.80 -0.61
C ILE A 189 16.82 14.77 0.45
N VAL A 190 16.07 15.21 1.47
CA VAL A 190 15.63 14.38 2.60
C VAL A 190 14.13 14.06 2.55
N ALA A 191 13.34 14.90 1.87
CA ALA A 191 11.92 14.68 1.71
C ALA A 191 11.38 15.33 0.44
N TYR A 192 10.21 14.88 0.02
CA TYR A 192 9.36 15.60 -0.94
C TYR A 192 8.05 15.94 -0.27
N ARG A 193 7.66 17.22 -0.29
CA ARG A 193 6.34 17.68 0.15
C ARG A 193 5.41 17.81 -1.06
N ALA A 194 4.21 17.26 -0.97
CA ALA A 194 3.22 17.42 -2.03
C ALA A 194 2.80 18.90 -2.17
N ARG A 195 2.68 19.39 -3.39
CA ARG A 195 2.15 20.73 -3.65
C ARG A 195 0.63 20.75 -3.53
N LYS A 196 0.08 21.86 -3.05
CA LYS A 196 -1.38 22.05 -2.90
C LYS A 196 -2.13 22.25 -4.20
N THR A 197 -1.51 22.90 -5.17
CA THR A 197 -2.12 23.24 -6.45
C THR A 197 -1.32 22.58 -7.56
N THR A 198 -1.94 21.62 -8.24
CA THR A 198 -1.28 20.73 -9.22
C THR A 198 -2.24 20.39 -10.35
N GLY A 199 -1.73 19.77 -11.41
CA GLY A 199 -2.55 19.14 -12.45
C GLY A 199 -3.11 17.78 -12.04
N LEU A 200 -3.72 17.08 -13.00
CA LEU A 200 -4.21 15.71 -12.83
C LEU A 200 -3.09 14.68 -13.02
N ILE A 201 -3.12 13.58 -12.27
CA ILE A 201 -2.22 12.43 -12.47
C ILE A 201 -3.01 11.24 -13.02
N ASP A 202 -2.74 10.89 -14.28
CA ASP A 202 -3.17 9.62 -14.86
C ASP A 202 -2.37 8.45 -14.28
N LEU A 203 -3.06 7.50 -13.64
CA LEU A 203 -2.47 6.35 -12.95
C LEU A 203 -1.62 5.44 -13.86
N GLN A 204 -1.92 5.38 -15.15
CA GLN A 204 -1.22 4.53 -16.12
C GLN A 204 -0.06 5.23 -16.85
N GLN A 205 0.06 6.55 -16.72
CA GLN A 205 1.12 7.32 -17.40
C GLN A 205 2.41 7.32 -16.57
N ILE A 206 3.29 6.36 -16.86
CA ILE A 206 4.59 6.19 -16.20
C ILE A 206 5.60 7.19 -16.77
N GLY A 207 6.35 7.87 -15.89
CA GLY A 207 7.41 8.81 -16.28
C GLY A 207 6.93 9.91 -17.23
N LYS A 208 5.75 10.48 -16.98
CA LYS A 208 5.16 11.53 -17.83
C LYS A 208 5.26 12.92 -17.22
N TYR A 209 5.21 13.02 -15.89
CA TYR A 209 5.05 14.30 -15.19
C TYR A 209 6.39 14.79 -14.66
N ASP A 210 6.69 16.08 -14.83
CA ASP A 210 7.80 16.70 -14.11
C ASP A 210 7.48 16.68 -12.61
N ARG A 211 8.35 16.08 -11.81
CA ARG A 211 8.17 16.02 -10.36
C ARG A 211 7.99 17.41 -9.74
N ASN A 212 8.62 18.45 -10.29
CA ASN A 212 8.62 19.80 -9.71
C ASN A 212 7.26 20.49 -9.78
N ASP A 213 6.38 20.05 -10.69
CA ASP A 213 5.00 20.54 -10.81
C ASP A 213 4.10 19.99 -9.68
N PHE A 214 4.50 18.89 -9.04
CA PHE A 214 3.69 18.17 -8.05
C PHE A 214 4.34 18.10 -6.67
N TRP A 215 5.66 18.21 -6.60
CA TRP A 215 6.44 18.06 -5.38
C TRP A 215 7.40 19.22 -5.18
N GLU A 216 7.59 19.55 -3.92
CA GLU A 216 8.65 20.42 -3.46
C GLU A 216 9.72 19.57 -2.79
N ALA A 217 10.92 19.58 -3.35
CA ALA A 217 12.07 18.90 -2.75
C ALA A 217 12.54 19.67 -1.51
N ILE A 218 12.68 18.97 -0.39
CA ILE A 218 13.22 19.50 0.85
C ILE A 218 14.66 19.02 0.97
N GLN A 219 15.59 19.97 0.97
CA GLN A 219 17.01 19.71 1.14
C GLN A 219 17.40 19.69 2.61
N CYS A 220 18.40 18.87 2.95
CA CYS A 220 19.08 18.93 4.23
C CYS A 220 19.73 20.31 4.40
N ARG A 221 19.73 20.79 5.64
CA ARG A 221 20.39 22.04 6.00
C ARG A 221 21.66 21.70 6.78
N PRO A 222 22.84 22.19 6.38
CA PRO A 222 24.07 21.93 7.12
C PRO A 222 23.91 22.29 8.61
N GLY A 223 24.25 21.34 9.49
CA GLY A 223 24.15 21.51 10.94
C GLY A 223 22.74 21.39 11.54
N ARG A 224 21.71 21.11 10.74
CA ARG A 224 20.34 20.84 11.21
C ARG A 224 19.88 19.48 10.71
N ARG A 225 19.41 18.66 11.65
CA ARG A 225 18.97 17.27 11.42
C ARG A 225 17.50 17.10 11.78
N GLU A 226 16.76 18.20 11.74
CA GLU A 226 15.35 18.29 12.09
C GLU A 226 14.50 18.83 10.93
N LEU A 227 13.25 18.35 10.82
CA LEU A 227 12.27 18.83 9.86
C LEU A 227 10.92 19.07 10.56
N VAL A 228 10.37 20.28 10.43
CA VAL A 228 9.01 20.57 10.91
C VAL A 228 7.97 20.09 9.90
N LEU A 229 7.16 19.13 10.32
CA LEU A 229 5.99 18.63 9.60
C LEU A 229 4.80 19.56 9.87
N VAL A 230 4.32 20.20 8.81
CA VAL A 230 3.14 21.06 8.88
C VAL A 230 1.88 20.19 8.81
N PRO A 231 0.86 20.44 9.67
CA PRO A 231 -0.41 19.73 9.64
C PRO A 231 -1.01 19.67 8.24
N ASP A 232 -1.64 18.54 7.92
CA ASP A 232 -2.30 18.27 6.64
C ASP A 232 -1.41 18.30 5.38
N GLU A 233 -0.10 18.56 5.51
CA GLU A 233 0.84 18.36 4.42
C GLU A 233 1.25 16.88 4.31
N PHE A 234 1.57 16.46 3.09
CA PHE A 234 2.02 15.10 2.80
C PHE A 234 3.50 15.08 2.45
N TYR A 235 4.26 14.22 3.11
CA TYR A 235 5.68 14.07 2.91
C TYR A 235 6.03 12.64 2.47
N ILE A 236 6.89 12.53 1.46
CA ILE A 236 7.58 11.29 1.13
C ILE A 236 9.00 11.40 1.68
N MET A 237 9.39 10.44 2.51
CA MET A 237 10.67 10.39 3.19
C MET A 237 11.26 8.97 3.07
N ALA A 238 12.44 8.71 3.63
CA ALA A 238 13.08 7.40 3.58
C ALA A 238 13.52 6.93 4.96
N SER A 239 13.58 5.62 5.16
CA SER A 239 14.11 5.02 6.39
C SER A 239 15.60 5.31 6.55
N LEU A 240 16.01 5.49 7.81
CA LEU A 240 17.42 5.50 8.19
C LEU A 240 18.04 4.13 7.92
N GLU A 241 17.34 3.08 8.33
CA GLU A 241 17.79 1.71 8.22
C GLU A 241 17.67 1.20 6.78
N ASP A 242 18.63 0.37 6.44
CA ASP A 242 18.63 -0.48 5.27
C ASP A 242 17.90 -1.78 5.61
N ILE A 243 16.87 -2.11 4.84
CA ILE A 243 15.93 -3.16 5.19
C ILE A 243 16.04 -4.29 4.17
N GLU A 244 16.20 -5.50 4.70
CA GLU A 244 16.22 -6.74 3.93
C GLU A 244 15.19 -7.74 4.45
N ILE A 245 14.53 -8.41 3.50
CA ILE A 245 13.56 -9.46 3.76
C ILE A 245 14.13 -10.78 3.22
N GLY A 246 14.08 -11.85 4.02
CA GLY A 246 14.43 -13.20 3.60
C GLY A 246 13.57 -13.75 2.47
N GLU A 247 13.96 -14.90 1.92
CA GLU A 247 13.19 -15.59 0.88
C GLU A 247 11.95 -16.32 1.45
N ASP A 248 12.01 -16.68 2.74
CA ASP A 248 10.96 -17.44 3.45
C ASP A 248 10.15 -16.57 4.43
N GLU A 249 10.30 -15.25 4.37
CA GLU A 249 9.54 -14.31 5.20
C GLU A 249 9.02 -13.18 4.32
N ALA A 250 7.87 -12.63 4.70
CA ALA A 250 7.38 -11.35 4.24
C ALA A 250 7.37 -10.37 5.42
N ALA A 251 7.16 -9.09 5.15
CA ALA A 251 6.95 -8.14 6.24
C ALA A 251 5.79 -7.19 5.96
N GLU A 252 5.30 -6.60 7.03
CA GLU A 252 4.28 -5.56 7.02
C GLU A 252 4.73 -4.43 7.95
N MET A 253 4.65 -3.19 7.47
CA MET A 253 4.93 -2.03 8.30
C MET A 253 3.69 -1.68 9.14
N ILE A 254 3.89 -1.47 10.43
CA ILE A 254 2.87 -0.94 11.33
C ILE A 254 3.38 0.40 11.87
N ALA A 255 2.52 1.42 11.79
CA ALA A 255 2.81 2.72 12.37
C ALA A 255 3.00 2.60 13.88
N TYR A 256 3.94 3.37 14.43
CA TYR A 256 4.15 3.43 15.87
C TYR A 256 2.88 3.96 16.57
N ASP A 257 2.59 3.46 17.78
CA ASP A 257 1.36 3.77 18.51
C ASP A 257 1.16 5.29 18.67
N THR A 258 0.04 5.77 18.15
CA THR A 258 -0.37 7.18 18.17
C THR A 258 -0.56 7.75 19.57
N ALA A 259 -0.64 6.89 20.60
CA ALA A 259 -0.63 7.34 21.99
C ALA A 259 0.72 7.95 22.43
N VAL A 260 1.79 7.78 21.63
CA VAL A 260 3.17 8.20 21.96
C VAL A 260 3.72 9.26 20.98
N GLY A 261 2.94 9.71 19.97
CA GLY A 261 3.37 10.79 19.08
C GLY A 261 2.35 11.25 18.04
N GLU A 262 2.50 12.48 17.56
CA GLU A 262 1.58 13.16 16.61
C GLU A 262 1.85 12.83 15.13
N VAL A 263 2.91 12.08 14.86
CA VAL A 263 3.34 11.67 13.51
C VAL A 263 2.76 10.31 13.18
N ARG A 264 2.16 10.19 11.99
CA ARG A 264 1.75 8.89 11.45
C ARG A 264 2.50 8.60 10.17
N VAL A 265 2.98 7.36 10.07
CA VAL A 265 3.31 6.77 8.78
C VAL A 265 1.99 6.33 8.16
N HIS A 266 1.56 7.07 7.15
CA HIS A 266 0.41 6.74 6.34
C HIS A 266 0.79 5.62 5.37
N TYR A 267 -0.20 4.82 4.95
CA TYR A 267 -0.06 3.83 3.88
C TYR A 267 1.03 2.77 4.11
N ALA A 268 1.30 2.44 5.37
CA ALA A 268 2.19 1.35 5.76
C ALA A 268 1.78 0.06 5.04
N GLY A 269 2.71 -0.49 4.25
CA GLY A 269 2.40 -1.50 3.25
C GLY A 269 3.14 -2.81 3.45
N PHE A 270 2.85 -3.75 2.55
CA PHE A 270 3.55 -5.02 2.45
C PHE A 270 4.95 -4.85 1.86
N LEU A 271 5.91 -5.58 2.44
CA LEU A 271 7.19 -5.87 1.85
C LEU A 271 7.19 -7.36 1.47
N ASP A 272 7.63 -7.64 0.24
CA ASP A 272 7.65 -8.99 -0.31
C ASP A 272 8.98 -9.71 0.01
N PRO A 273 8.96 -11.05 0.00
CA PRO A 273 10.16 -11.88 0.06
C PRO A 273 11.26 -11.41 -0.91
N PHE A 274 12.49 -11.39 -0.41
CA PHE A 274 13.69 -10.92 -1.12
C PHE A 274 13.79 -9.40 -1.36
N PHE A 275 12.91 -8.58 -0.78
CA PHE A 275 13.10 -7.12 -0.78
C PHE A 275 14.45 -6.75 -0.14
N GLY A 276 15.14 -5.76 -0.71
CA GLY A 276 16.44 -5.30 -0.21
C GLY A 276 17.64 -6.16 -0.58
N LYS A 277 17.45 -7.38 -1.09
CA LYS A 277 18.55 -8.29 -1.43
C LYS A 277 18.93 -8.22 -2.90
N SER A 278 20.18 -8.53 -3.24
CA SER A 278 20.60 -8.71 -4.64
C SER A 278 21.50 -9.93 -4.75
N LYS A 279 21.20 -10.82 -5.70
CA LYS A 279 22.04 -12.01 -5.98
C LYS A 279 23.43 -11.64 -6.51
N PHE A 280 23.59 -10.44 -7.09
CA PHE A 280 24.78 -10.03 -7.82
C PHE A 280 25.55 -8.88 -7.17
N ASN A 281 25.01 -8.26 -6.11
CA ASN A 281 25.67 -7.13 -5.45
C ASN A 281 25.30 -7.06 -3.95
N THR A 282 26.26 -7.34 -3.08
CA THR A 282 26.10 -7.32 -1.62
C THR A 282 25.99 -5.91 -1.03
N ASN A 283 26.23 -4.86 -1.82
CA ASN A 283 26.19 -3.46 -1.36
C ASN A 283 24.88 -2.73 -1.71
N ASN A 284 23.86 -3.45 -2.18
CA ASN A 284 22.63 -2.83 -2.67
C ASN A 284 21.53 -2.88 -1.63
N SER A 285 21.73 -2.19 -0.51
CA SER A 285 20.70 -2.01 0.49
C SER A 285 19.52 -1.20 -0.05
N SER A 286 18.32 -1.48 0.45
CA SER A 286 17.11 -0.73 0.09
C SER A 286 16.52 -0.05 1.31
N LYS A 287 16.27 1.25 1.18
CA LYS A 287 15.50 2.00 2.16
C LYS A 287 14.02 1.78 1.91
N VAL A 288 13.24 1.78 2.98
CA VAL A 288 11.78 1.85 2.86
C VAL A 288 11.41 3.31 2.67
N VAL A 289 10.60 3.57 1.64
CA VAL A 289 9.98 4.88 1.45
C VAL A 289 8.82 5.00 2.41
N LEU A 290 8.73 6.13 3.09
CA LEU A 290 7.79 6.39 4.16
C LEU A 290 6.89 7.57 3.76
N GLU A 291 5.59 7.34 3.80
CA GLU A 291 4.58 8.36 3.59
C GLU A 291 4.16 8.95 4.95
N ILE A 292 4.44 10.23 5.22
CA ILE A 292 4.30 10.83 6.54
C ILE A 292 3.37 12.04 6.51
N ARG A 293 2.51 12.16 7.53
CA ARG A 293 1.71 13.36 7.83
C ARG A 293 1.71 13.62 9.35
N SER A 294 1.64 14.88 9.73
CA SER A 294 1.20 15.30 11.07
C SER A 294 -0.29 15.66 11.01
N HIS A 295 -1.01 15.44 12.11
CA HIS A 295 -2.46 15.65 12.17
C HIS A 295 -2.83 17.03 12.72
N ASP A 296 -2.63 17.26 14.02
CA ASP A 296 -3.31 18.37 14.70
C ASP A 296 -2.43 19.61 14.89
N VAL A 297 -1.13 19.43 15.14
CA VAL A 297 -0.19 20.52 15.36
C VAL A 297 1.12 20.30 14.60
N PRO A 298 1.89 21.37 14.32
CA PRO A 298 3.22 21.22 13.73
C PRO A 298 4.11 20.35 14.62
N PHE A 299 4.74 19.35 14.01
CA PHE A 299 5.59 18.41 14.71
C PHE A 299 7.03 18.51 14.20
N MET A 300 7.99 18.67 15.10
CA MET A 300 9.41 18.66 14.72
C MET A 300 9.92 17.22 14.74
N LEU A 301 10.26 16.70 13.57
CA LEU A 301 10.81 15.37 13.39
C LEU A 301 12.34 15.43 13.42
N ASP A 302 12.96 14.64 14.29
CA ASP A 302 14.41 14.54 14.39
C ASP A 302 14.97 13.34 13.60
N HIS A 303 16.19 13.48 13.10
CA HIS A 303 16.91 12.37 12.48
C HIS A 303 17.02 11.17 13.42
N GLY A 304 16.76 9.96 12.90
CA GLY A 304 16.78 8.74 13.71
C GLY A 304 15.58 8.61 14.65
N GLN A 305 14.61 9.53 14.62
CA GLN A 305 13.36 9.34 15.33
C GLN A 305 12.61 8.13 14.74
N ARG A 306 12.18 7.23 15.62
CA ARG A 306 11.38 6.06 15.27
C ARG A 306 9.99 6.49 14.78
N VAL A 307 9.57 5.95 13.65
CA VAL A 307 8.28 6.25 13.01
C VAL A 307 7.41 5.02 12.80
N GLY A 308 7.99 3.82 12.87
CA GLY A 308 7.24 2.59 12.68
C GLY A 308 7.96 1.35 13.20
N THR A 309 7.33 0.21 12.93
CA THR A 309 7.88 -1.12 13.19
C THR A 309 7.52 -2.04 12.04
N LEU A 310 8.48 -2.74 11.48
CA LEU A 310 8.21 -3.88 10.60
C LEU A 310 7.91 -5.10 11.44
N ILE A 311 6.84 -5.80 11.07
CA ILE A 311 6.51 -7.12 11.59
C ILE A 311 6.79 -8.12 10.47
N PHE A 312 7.62 -9.11 10.78
CA PHE A 312 7.96 -10.18 9.86
C PHE A 312 7.03 -11.37 10.09
N GLU A 313 6.56 -11.94 8.99
CA GLU A 313 5.65 -13.07 8.94
C GLU A 313 6.26 -14.16 8.08
N ASP A 314 6.25 -15.40 8.57
CA ASP A 314 6.80 -16.53 7.84
C ASP A 314 5.90 -16.86 6.63
N MET A 315 6.53 -17.23 5.52
CA MET A 315 5.83 -17.82 4.37
C MET A 315 5.49 -19.30 4.68
N ILE A 316 4.44 -19.83 4.07
CA ILE A 316 4.15 -21.28 4.16
C ILE A 316 5.21 -22.10 3.43
N GLU A 317 5.68 -21.60 2.29
CA GLU A 317 6.79 -22.14 1.51
C GLU A 317 7.46 -20.98 0.75
N THR A 318 8.71 -21.16 0.32
CA THR A 318 9.42 -20.17 -0.49
C THR A 318 8.65 -19.86 -1.78
N PRO A 319 8.42 -18.58 -2.13
CA PRO A 319 7.80 -18.22 -3.40
C PRO A 319 8.61 -18.67 -4.62
N ASP A 320 7.93 -19.13 -5.67
CA ASP A 320 8.51 -19.38 -6.99
C ASP A 320 8.94 -18.07 -7.71
N LYS A 321 8.44 -16.94 -7.20
CA LYS A 321 8.69 -15.59 -7.68
C LYS A 321 9.24 -14.73 -6.55
N LEU A 322 10.46 -14.21 -6.72
CA LEU A 322 11.10 -13.33 -5.73
C LEU A 322 11.12 -11.88 -6.20
N TYR A 323 11.03 -10.95 -5.25
CA TYR A 323 11.08 -9.51 -5.55
C TYR A 323 12.39 -9.14 -6.26
N GLY A 324 12.31 -8.38 -7.35
CA GLY A 324 13.49 -7.89 -8.11
C GLY A 324 14.21 -8.84 -9.03
N GLN A 325 13.97 -10.15 -8.97
CA GLN A 325 14.62 -11.10 -9.87
C GLN A 325 13.84 -11.25 -11.17
N GLN A 326 12.52 -11.44 -11.05
CA GLN A 326 11.61 -11.69 -12.17
C GLN A 326 10.58 -10.56 -12.36
N ILE A 327 10.53 -9.62 -11.41
CA ILE A 327 9.63 -8.46 -11.42
C ILE A 327 10.47 -7.23 -11.79
N LYS A 328 10.00 -6.37 -12.69
CA LYS A 328 10.55 -5.01 -12.84
C LYS A 328 10.39 -4.30 -11.49
N SER A 329 11.44 -4.35 -10.65
CA SER A 329 11.40 -3.75 -9.33
C SER A 329 11.50 -2.24 -9.45
N ASN A 330 10.33 -1.61 -9.41
CA ASN A 330 10.29 -0.16 -9.41
C ASN A 330 11.02 0.42 -8.18
N TYR A 331 11.23 -0.36 -7.10
CA TYR A 331 11.65 0.15 -5.78
C TYR A 331 12.85 -0.56 -5.12
N GLN A 332 13.58 -1.43 -5.83
CA GLN A 332 14.74 -2.13 -5.27
C GLN A 332 16.04 -1.36 -5.46
N GLY A 333 16.91 -1.43 -4.45
CA GLY A 333 18.21 -0.75 -4.42
C GLY A 333 18.09 0.77 -4.44
N GLN A 334 17.06 1.31 -3.78
CA GLN A 334 16.70 2.73 -3.87
C GLN A 334 16.59 3.39 -2.51
N GLY A 335 16.94 4.69 -2.48
CA GLY A 335 16.69 5.59 -1.37
C GLY A 335 15.33 6.29 -1.50
N LEU A 336 15.32 7.61 -1.30
CA LEU A 336 14.12 8.42 -1.44
C LEU A 336 13.58 8.43 -2.89
N LYS A 337 12.32 8.02 -3.10
CA LYS A 337 11.72 7.97 -4.43
C LYS A 337 10.23 8.27 -4.44
N LEU A 338 9.81 9.03 -5.45
CA LEU A 338 8.42 9.35 -5.78
C LEU A 338 7.73 8.21 -6.55
N SER A 339 6.43 8.36 -6.81
CA SER A 339 5.69 7.35 -7.58
C SER A 339 6.15 7.25 -9.04
N LYS A 340 5.85 6.13 -9.70
CA LYS A 340 6.32 5.78 -11.05
C LYS A 340 5.88 6.77 -12.15
N GLN A 341 4.94 7.65 -11.89
CA GLN A 341 4.42 8.63 -12.84
C GLN A 341 5.37 9.81 -13.09
N PHE A 342 6.32 10.07 -12.18
CA PHE A 342 7.22 11.23 -12.26
C PHE A 342 8.54 10.92 -12.95
N ILE A 343 9.06 11.90 -13.69
CA ILE A 343 10.42 11.92 -14.27
C ILE A 343 11.42 12.48 -13.26
#